data_AF-A0A5E4ACJ1-F1
#
_entry.id   AF-A0A5E4ACJ1-F1
#
_cell.length_a   1.000
_cell.length_b   1.000
_cell.length_c   1.000
_cell.angle_alpha   90.00
_cell.angle_beta   90.00
_cell.angle_gamma   90.00
#
_symmetry.space_group_name_H-M   'P 1'
#
loop_
_entity.id
_entity.type
_entity.pdbx_description
1 polymer ?
#
loop_
_entity_poly.entity_id
_entity_poly.type
_entity_poly.pdbx_seq_one_letter_code
_entity_poly.pdbx_strand_id
1 'polypeptide(L)'
;MLFDKVKAFAVQLDGATGGAEPVFSGGQVVAGRVLLELAGAARVGTLKLRARGRAHVHWTESRSAGSSTAYTQSYSERVEVVSHRATLLTPDTGETTTLPAGCHEFPFSFQLPLTLVTSFEGKHGSVRYCIKATLHRPWVPARRTRKVFTVIEPVDINTPALLAPQAGAREKVARSWYYNRGLVSLSAKIDRKGYTPGEVIPVFAEIDNGCTRPVLPRAAVVQTQTFMARGAQKQKRSVVASVAGEPVGPGRRVLWQGQALRIPPVGPSILHCRVLHVGYSLKVCVDIPGTSKLLLELPLVIGTVPLHPFGSRSSSVGSHASFLLDWGLAALPERPEGESRPVKKAAGHTQVPSLPQSPCAHTQRSQ
;
A
#
# COMPACT_ATOMS: atom_id res chain seq x y z
N MET A 1 28.04 -34.97 -24.93
CA MET A 1 26.99 -34.24 -24.18
C MET A 1 27.26 -32.73 -24.33
N LEU A 2 26.60 -32.04 -25.27
CA LEU A 2 26.87 -30.62 -25.54
C LEU A 2 26.31 -29.76 -24.39
N PHE A 3 27.20 -29.33 -23.50
CA PHE A 3 26.90 -28.48 -22.35
C PHE A 3 26.09 -27.24 -22.76
N ASP A 4 25.06 -26.90 -21.96
CA ASP A 4 24.29 -25.67 -22.13
C ASP A 4 25.24 -24.47 -22.08
N LYS A 5 25.54 -23.89 -23.24
CA LYS A 5 26.51 -22.79 -23.39
C LYS A 5 26.03 -21.48 -22.75
N VAL A 6 24.82 -21.42 -22.20
CA VAL A 6 24.26 -20.22 -21.57
C VAL A 6 24.53 -20.27 -20.06
N LYS A 7 25.41 -19.39 -19.59
CA LYS A 7 25.73 -19.20 -18.16
C LYS A 7 24.59 -18.48 -17.45
N ALA A 8 24.24 -17.28 -17.93
CA ALA A 8 23.23 -16.43 -17.33
C ALA A 8 22.19 -15.98 -18.36
N PHE A 9 20.93 -15.88 -17.94
CA PHE A 9 19.85 -15.32 -18.74
C PHE A 9 18.83 -14.63 -17.84
N ALA A 10 18.84 -13.29 -17.84
CA ALA A 10 18.06 -12.49 -16.90
C ALA A 10 17.47 -11.24 -17.58
N VAL A 11 16.34 -10.76 -17.05
CA VAL A 11 15.81 -9.43 -17.40
C VAL A 11 16.14 -8.49 -16.25
N GLN A 12 16.84 -7.40 -16.55
CA GLN A 12 17.04 -6.28 -15.64
C GLN A 12 16.15 -5.11 -16.07
N LEU A 13 15.57 -4.46 -15.08
CA LEU A 13 14.82 -3.22 -15.26
C LEU A 13 15.70 -2.06 -14.86
N ASP A 14 15.59 -0.95 -15.58
CA ASP A 14 16.27 0.29 -15.21
C ASP A 14 15.56 0.91 -13.99
N GLY A 15 16.31 1.61 -13.14
CA GLY A 15 15.78 2.29 -11.95
C GLY A 15 15.72 1.45 -10.66
N ALA A 16 16.26 0.23 -10.65
CA ALA A 16 16.49 -0.53 -9.41
C ALA A 16 17.59 0.16 -8.57
N THR A 17 17.21 1.16 -7.79
CA THR A 17 18.14 1.93 -6.95
C THR A 17 18.28 1.24 -5.59
N GLY A 18 19.50 0.89 -5.18
CA GLY A 18 19.76 0.33 -3.84
C GLY A 18 19.17 -1.06 -3.56
N GLY A 19 18.88 -1.86 -4.59
CA GLY A 19 18.33 -3.22 -4.42
C GLY A 19 16.80 -3.30 -4.30
N ALA A 20 16.09 -2.17 -4.28
CA ALA A 20 14.63 -2.13 -4.34
C ALA A 20 14.15 -2.28 -5.80
N GLU A 21 13.10 -3.08 -6.02
CA GLU A 21 12.49 -3.20 -7.34
C GLU A 21 11.71 -1.92 -7.69
N PRO A 22 11.78 -1.44 -8.94
CA PRO A 22 11.08 -0.24 -9.36
C PRO A 22 9.56 -0.43 -9.31
N VAL A 23 8.87 0.63 -8.86
CA VAL A 23 7.40 0.72 -8.85
C VAL A 23 6.97 1.67 -9.97
N PHE A 24 6.01 1.23 -10.76
CA PHE A 24 5.51 1.99 -11.92
C PHE A 24 4.05 2.42 -11.74
N SER A 25 3.65 3.45 -12.49
CA SER A 25 2.27 3.92 -12.59
C SER A 25 1.82 4.02 -14.04
N GLY A 26 0.51 4.21 -14.27
CA GLY A 26 -0.06 4.42 -15.59
C GLY A 26 0.67 5.50 -16.40
N GLY A 27 0.92 5.24 -17.68
CA GLY A 27 1.60 6.15 -18.59
C GLY A 27 3.13 6.19 -18.51
N GLN A 28 3.75 5.58 -17.50
CA GLN A 28 5.21 5.54 -17.37
C GLN A 28 5.85 4.58 -18.37
N VAL A 29 7.11 4.86 -18.74
CA VAL A 29 7.93 4.00 -19.60
C VAL A 29 8.67 2.98 -18.74
N VAL A 30 8.50 1.71 -19.06
CA VAL A 30 9.27 0.61 -18.47
C VAL A 30 10.43 0.31 -19.42
N ALA A 31 11.65 0.63 -18.98
CA ALA A 31 12.88 0.37 -19.71
C ALA A 31 13.77 -0.64 -18.98
N GLY A 32 14.62 -1.32 -19.72
CA GLY A 32 15.57 -2.28 -19.17
C GLY A 32 16.37 -2.99 -20.25
N ARG A 33 17.03 -4.07 -19.84
CA ARG A 33 17.86 -4.89 -20.73
C ARG A 33 17.73 -6.38 -20.41
N VAL A 34 17.77 -7.21 -21.44
CA VAL A 34 17.90 -8.66 -21.31
C VAL A 34 19.38 -9.00 -21.39
N LEU A 35 19.91 -9.60 -20.32
CA LEU A 35 21.29 -10.06 -20.23
C LEU A 35 21.36 -11.53 -20.62
N LEU A 36 22.26 -11.84 -21.54
CA LEU A 36 22.58 -13.19 -21.98
C LEU A 36 24.10 -13.40 -21.89
N GLU A 37 24.53 -14.26 -20.99
CA GLU A 37 25.94 -14.63 -20.85
C GLU A 37 26.19 -16.02 -21.45
N LEU A 38 27.15 -16.08 -22.37
CA LEU A 38 27.52 -17.31 -23.08
C LEU A 38 28.93 -17.77 -22.66
N ALA A 39 29.05 -19.04 -22.26
CA ALA A 39 30.34 -19.69 -21.97
C ALA A 39 31.20 -19.91 -23.22
N GLY A 40 30.57 -19.92 -24.40
CA GLY A 40 31.21 -20.19 -25.68
C GLY A 40 30.30 -19.76 -26.82
N ALA A 41 30.84 -19.66 -28.03
CA ALA A 41 30.06 -19.28 -29.22
C ALA A 41 28.85 -20.23 -29.40
N ALA A 42 27.65 -19.66 -29.56
CA ALA A 42 26.40 -20.40 -29.59
C ALA A 42 25.48 -19.89 -30.72
N ARG A 43 24.80 -20.84 -31.38
CA ARG A 43 23.75 -20.53 -32.35
C ARG A 43 22.47 -20.19 -31.60
N VAL A 44 21.91 -19.03 -31.89
CA VAL A 44 20.69 -18.47 -31.30
C VAL A 44 19.70 -18.21 -32.42
N GLY A 45 18.44 -18.55 -32.20
CA GLY A 45 17.35 -18.19 -33.11
C GLY A 45 16.84 -16.80 -32.80
N THR A 46 15.60 -16.71 -32.33
CA THR A 46 14.95 -15.44 -31.97
C THR A 46 14.97 -15.17 -30.48
N LEU A 47 15.21 -13.92 -30.09
CA LEU A 47 14.98 -13.44 -28.72
C LEU A 47 13.68 -12.63 -28.68
N LYS A 48 12.67 -13.16 -28.01
CA LYS A 48 11.34 -12.53 -27.90
C LYS A 48 11.11 -12.03 -26.48
N LEU A 49 10.69 -10.78 -26.37
CA LEU A 49 10.24 -10.14 -25.15
C LEU A 49 8.71 -10.09 -25.12
N ARG A 50 8.12 -10.40 -23.98
CA ARG A 50 6.69 -10.26 -23.76
C ARG A 50 6.40 -9.70 -22.38
N ALA A 51 5.91 -8.47 -22.32
CA ALA A 51 5.40 -7.87 -21.08
C ALA A 51 3.89 -8.14 -20.97
N ARG A 52 3.45 -8.56 -19.79
CA ARG A 52 2.05 -8.89 -19.50
C ARG A 52 1.65 -8.39 -18.12
N GLY A 53 0.55 -7.67 -18.06
CA GLY A 53 -0.20 -7.35 -16.84
C GLY A 53 -1.47 -8.17 -16.82
N ARG A 54 -1.68 -9.00 -15.79
CA ARG A 54 -2.80 -9.95 -15.76
C ARG A 54 -3.47 -9.93 -14.40
N ALA A 55 -4.79 -9.68 -14.42
CA ALA A 55 -5.68 -9.96 -13.31
C ALA A 55 -6.23 -11.38 -13.49
N HIS A 56 -6.00 -12.24 -12.50
CA HIS A 56 -6.47 -13.62 -12.49
C HIS A 56 -7.18 -13.89 -11.19
N VAL A 57 -8.40 -14.43 -11.28
CA VAL A 57 -9.15 -14.94 -10.14
C VAL A 57 -9.45 -16.41 -10.33
N HIS A 58 -9.41 -17.15 -9.23
CA HIS A 58 -9.71 -18.57 -9.18
C HIS A 58 -10.18 -19.01 -7.79
N TRP A 59 -11.30 -19.73 -7.74
CA TRP A 59 -11.73 -20.47 -6.57
C TRP A 59 -12.54 -21.70 -6.96
N THR A 60 -12.66 -22.64 -6.03
CA THR A 60 -13.45 -23.86 -6.18
C THR A 60 -14.55 -23.88 -5.13
N GLU A 61 -15.72 -24.39 -5.51
CA GLU A 61 -16.82 -24.66 -4.59
C GLU A 61 -17.25 -26.11 -4.72
N SER A 62 -17.32 -26.83 -3.60
CA SER A 62 -17.89 -28.17 -3.56
C SER A 62 -19.41 -28.04 -3.46
N ARG A 63 -20.12 -28.63 -4.42
CA ARG A 63 -21.58 -28.71 -4.45
C ARG A 63 -21.96 -30.18 -4.24
N SER A 64 -22.79 -30.44 -3.23
CA SER A 64 -23.40 -31.75 -3.02
C SER A 64 -24.80 -31.75 -3.64
N ALA A 65 -25.02 -32.58 -4.66
CA ALA A 65 -26.35 -32.83 -5.23
C ALA A 65 -26.90 -34.14 -4.64
N GLY A 66 -27.45 -34.07 -3.42
CA GLY A 66 -28.03 -35.23 -2.75
C GLY A 66 -27.02 -36.26 -2.21
N SER A 67 -27.49 -37.49 -2.01
CA SER A 67 -26.92 -38.50 -1.10
C SER A 67 -25.56 -39.11 -1.50
N SER A 68 -24.97 -38.83 -2.67
CA SER A 68 -23.76 -39.59 -3.08
C SER A 68 -22.77 -38.86 -3.98
N THR A 69 -23.12 -37.75 -4.64
CA THR A 69 -22.19 -37.09 -5.57
C THR A 69 -21.91 -35.64 -5.15
N ALA A 70 -20.71 -35.44 -4.61
CA ALA A 70 -20.10 -34.12 -4.47
C ALA A 70 -19.29 -33.81 -5.73
N TYR A 71 -19.65 -32.76 -6.47
CA TYR A 71 -18.83 -32.25 -7.57
C TYR A 71 -18.20 -30.92 -7.18
N THR A 72 -16.96 -30.71 -7.62
CA THR A 72 -16.25 -29.45 -7.37
C THR A 72 -16.37 -28.56 -8.60
N GLN A 73 -17.07 -27.44 -8.45
CA GLN A 73 -17.18 -26.42 -9.49
C GLN A 73 -16.00 -25.44 -9.39
N SER A 74 -15.21 -25.33 -10.45
CA SER A 74 -14.11 -24.36 -10.55
C SER A 74 -14.56 -23.11 -11.27
N TYR A 75 -14.32 -21.97 -10.64
CA TYR A 75 -14.54 -20.64 -11.18
C TYR A 75 -13.17 -20.02 -11.45
N SER A 76 -12.90 -19.67 -12.71
CA SER A 76 -11.70 -18.93 -13.08
C SER A 76 -12.01 -17.91 -14.15
N GLU A 77 -11.46 -16.70 -13.98
CA GLU A 77 -11.54 -15.62 -14.95
C GLU A 77 -10.19 -14.92 -15.07
N ARG A 78 -9.84 -14.48 -16.28
CA ARG A 78 -8.54 -13.86 -16.57
C ARG A 78 -8.73 -12.64 -17.46
N VAL A 79 -8.23 -11.51 -16.99
CA VAL A 79 -8.21 -10.26 -17.76
C VAL A 79 -6.77 -9.83 -17.97
N GLU A 80 -6.39 -9.67 -19.24
CA GLU A 80 -5.09 -9.11 -19.61
C GLU A 80 -5.23 -7.59 -19.66
N VAL A 81 -4.58 -6.90 -18.71
CA VAL A 81 -4.59 -5.44 -18.56
C VAL A 81 -3.53 -4.82 -19.48
N VAL A 82 -2.39 -5.50 -19.61
CA VAL A 82 -1.29 -5.06 -20.48
C VAL A 82 -0.80 -6.26 -21.27
N SER A 83 -0.57 -6.08 -22.58
CA SER A 83 0.13 -7.06 -23.41
C SER A 83 1.00 -6.32 -24.42
N HIS A 84 2.31 -6.35 -24.18
CA HIS A 84 3.30 -5.84 -25.12
C HIS A 84 4.20 -7.00 -25.57
N ARG A 85 4.57 -7.00 -26.86
CA ARG A 85 5.46 -7.99 -27.47
C ARG A 85 6.52 -7.25 -28.28
N ALA A 86 7.77 -7.64 -28.11
CA ALA A 86 8.89 -7.14 -28.90
C ALA A 86 9.80 -8.32 -29.28
N THR A 87 10.49 -8.20 -30.41
CA THR A 87 11.56 -9.12 -30.80
C THR A 87 12.86 -8.33 -30.68
N LEU A 88 13.76 -8.77 -29.80
CA LEU A 88 15.02 -8.07 -29.50
C LEU A 88 16.18 -8.55 -30.35
N LEU A 89 16.11 -9.79 -30.85
CA LEU A 89 17.07 -10.36 -31.78
C LEU A 89 16.31 -11.14 -32.84
N THR A 90 16.54 -10.76 -34.08
CA THR A 90 16.09 -11.45 -35.29
C THR A 90 17.32 -11.87 -36.08
N PRO A 91 17.36 -13.09 -36.62
CA PRO A 91 18.52 -13.53 -37.39
C PRO A 91 18.60 -12.89 -38.78
N ASP A 92 19.82 -12.53 -39.21
CA ASP A 92 20.09 -11.71 -40.41
C ASP A 92 20.02 -12.50 -41.74
N THR A 93 20.30 -13.81 -41.72
CA THR A 93 20.53 -14.61 -42.94
C THR A 93 19.91 -16.00 -42.94
N GLY A 94 18.99 -16.31 -42.00
CA GLY A 94 18.34 -17.63 -41.88
C GLY A 94 17.65 -17.85 -40.54
N GLU A 95 17.41 -19.12 -40.14
CA GLU A 95 16.73 -19.46 -38.86
C GLU A 95 17.54 -19.13 -37.59
N THR A 96 18.85 -18.84 -37.70
CA THR A 96 19.76 -18.68 -36.54
C THR A 96 20.93 -17.72 -36.79
N THR A 97 21.32 -16.94 -35.77
CA THR A 97 22.54 -16.12 -35.68
C THR A 97 23.54 -16.74 -34.70
N THR A 98 24.84 -16.64 -34.97
CA THR A 98 25.88 -17.09 -34.04
C THR A 98 26.34 -15.92 -33.16
N LEU A 99 26.17 -16.05 -31.84
CA LEU A 99 26.69 -15.08 -30.88
C LEU A 99 28.03 -15.57 -30.30
N PRO A 100 29.05 -14.71 -30.17
CA PRO A 100 30.32 -15.07 -29.56
C PRO A 100 30.19 -15.32 -28.05
N ALA A 101 31.24 -15.89 -27.45
CA ALA A 101 31.32 -16.02 -26.00
C ALA A 101 31.33 -14.63 -25.33
N GLY A 102 30.74 -14.51 -24.14
CA GLY A 102 30.69 -13.25 -23.39
C GLY A 102 29.27 -12.79 -23.04
N CYS A 103 29.18 -11.53 -22.61
CA CYS A 103 27.94 -10.89 -22.19
C CYS A 103 27.30 -10.13 -23.34
N HIS A 104 26.04 -10.43 -23.62
CA HIS A 104 25.22 -9.78 -24.61
C HIS A 104 24.05 -9.07 -23.93
N GLU A 105 23.86 -7.81 -24.27
CA GLU A 105 22.79 -6.98 -23.72
C GLU A 105 21.81 -6.58 -24.81
N PHE A 106 20.52 -6.80 -24.55
CA PHE A 106 19.45 -6.45 -25.47
C PHE A 106 18.50 -5.45 -24.80
N PRO A 107 18.60 -4.14 -25.10
CA PRO A 107 17.77 -3.12 -24.47
C PRO A 107 16.31 -3.24 -24.93
N PHE A 108 15.39 -2.84 -24.07
CA PHE A 108 13.97 -2.72 -24.40
C PHE A 108 13.35 -1.54 -23.66
N SER A 109 12.30 -0.98 -24.26
CA SER A 109 11.46 0.04 -23.62
C SER A 109 10.04 -0.06 -24.15
N PHE A 110 9.05 0.07 -23.27
CA PHE A 110 7.65 0.17 -23.67
C PHE A 110 6.89 1.06 -22.68
N GLN A 111 5.87 1.76 -23.18
CA GLN A 111 5.01 2.60 -22.35
C GLN A 111 3.85 1.79 -21.79
N LEU A 112 3.56 1.97 -20.50
CA LEU A 112 2.37 1.41 -19.89
C LEU A 112 1.12 2.23 -20.27
N PRO A 113 -0.04 1.58 -20.49
CA PRO A 113 -1.31 2.28 -20.62
C PRO A 113 -1.57 3.24 -19.44
N LEU A 114 -2.37 4.29 -19.68
CA LEU A 114 -2.76 5.24 -18.63
C LEU A 114 -3.67 4.60 -17.57
N THR A 115 -4.55 3.69 -17.99
CA THR A 115 -5.49 3.01 -17.09
C THR A 115 -4.97 1.62 -16.73
N LEU A 116 -4.45 1.49 -15.51
CA LEU A 116 -3.94 0.22 -14.99
C LEU A 116 -4.69 -0.21 -13.74
N VAL A 117 -4.42 -1.45 -13.33
CA VAL A 117 -4.91 -2.01 -12.08
C VAL A 117 -3.72 -2.15 -11.14
N THR A 118 -3.85 -1.63 -9.92
CA THR A 118 -2.82 -1.81 -8.89
C THR A 118 -2.51 -3.28 -8.68
N SER A 119 -1.22 -3.59 -8.55
CA SER A 119 -0.72 -4.93 -8.28
C SER A 119 -1.24 -5.41 -6.93
N PHE A 120 -1.74 -6.64 -6.90
CA PHE A 120 -2.46 -7.15 -5.74
C PHE A 120 -2.30 -8.66 -5.60
N GLU A 121 -2.21 -9.13 -4.37
CA GLU A 121 -2.24 -10.55 -4.05
C GLU A 121 -3.30 -10.83 -2.97
N GLY A 122 -4.25 -11.69 -3.30
CA GLY A 122 -5.31 -12.12 -2.41
C GLY A 122 -5.53 -13.63 -2.47
N LYS A 123 -6.42 -14.12 -1.60
CA LYS A 123 -6.65 -15.57 -1.45
C LYS A 123 -7.16 -16.25 -2.72
N HIS A 124 -8.04 -15.57 -3.46
CA HIS A 124 -8.73 -16.11 -4.63
C HIS A 124 -8.42 -15.34 -5.91
N GLY A 125 -7.41 -14.47 -5.89
CA GLY A 125 -7.07 -13.67 -7.06
C GLY A 125 -5.82 -12.83 -6.87
N SER A 126 -5.22 -12.45 -8.00
CA SER A 126 -4.02 -11.62 -8.04
C SER A 126 -3.99 -10.75 -9.30
N VAL A 127 -3.31 -9.62 -9.20
CA VAL A 127 -2.96 -8.74 -10.32
C VAL A 127 -1.45 -8.69 -10.37
N ARG A 128 -0.85 -9.26 -11.41
CA ARG A 128 0.60 -9.40 -11.54
C ARG A 128 1.09 -8.87 -12.88
N TYR A 129 2.16 -8.08 -12.83
CA TYR A 129 2.85 -7.57 -14.00
C TYR A 129 4.21 -8.25 -14.14
N CYS A 130 4.55 -8.65 -15.35
CA CYS A 130 5.81 -9.31 -15.60
C CYS A 130 6.31 -9.13 -17.02
N ILE A 131 7.62 -9.19 -17.18
CA ILE A 131 8.33 -9.25 -18.45
C ILE A 131 8.90 -10.65 -18.58
N LYS A 132 8.59 -11.32 -19.70
CA LYS A 132 9.13 -12.62 -20.03
C LYS A 132 10.02 -12.51 -21.25
N ALA A 133 11.29 -12.86 -21.12
CA ALA A 133 12.21 -13.03 -22.24
C ALA A 133 12.28 -14.53 -22.61
N THR A 134 12.20 -14.81 -23.90
CA THR A 134 12.24 -16.18 -24.45
C THR A 134 13.30 -16.25 -25.53
N LEU A 135 14.34 -17.02 -25.28
CA LEU A 135 15.45 -17.29 -26.18
C LEU A 135 15.20 -18.62 -26.91
N HIS A 136 14.94 -18.54 -28.21
CA HIS A 136 14.86 -19.72 -29.07
C HIS A 136 16.25 -20.13 -29.53
N ARG A 137 16.54 -21.44 -29.50
CA ARG A 137 17.81 -22.00 -29.98
C ARG A 137 17.51 -23.22 -30.87
N PRO A 138 18.30 -23.46 -31.91
CA PRO A 138 18.12 -24.64 -32.75
C PRO A 138 18.34 -25.92 -31.94
N TRP A 139 17.49 -26.93 -32.17
CA TRP A 139 17.59 -28.28 -31.56
C TRP A 139 17.47 -28.33 -30.02
N VAL A 140 17.17 -27.21 -29.36
CA VAL A 140 17.08 -27.11 -27.89
C VAL A 140 15.80 -26.37 -27.50
N PRO A 141 15.08 -26.78 -26.43
CA PRO A 141 13.93 -26.05 -25.93
C PRO A 141 14.24 -24.58 -25.63
N ALA A 142 13.26 -23.71 -25.90
CA ALA A 142 13.42 -22.28 -25.69
C ALA A 142 13.65 -21.97 -24.20
N ARG A 143 14.77 -21.29 -23.90
CA ARG A 143 15.08 -20.85 -22.54
C ARG A 143 14.26 -19.61 -22.21
N ARG A 144 13.70 -19.56 -21.00
CA ARG A 144 12.75 -18.52 -20.58
C ARG A 144 13.20 -17.94 -19.26
N THR A 145 13.14 -16.62 -19.15
CA THR A 145 13.33 -15.91 -17.88
C THR A 145 12.18 -14.92 -17.69
N ARG A 146 11.84 -14.62 -16.44
CA ARG A 146 10.72 -13.76 -16.09
C ARG A 146 11.13 -12.83 -14.97
N LYS A 147 10.87 -11.54 -15.14
CA LYS A 147 10.99 -10.52 -14.10
C LYS A 147 9.61 -9.97 -13.77
N VAL A 148 9.26 -9.96 -12.50
CA VAL A 148 8.02 -9.33 -11.99
C VAL A 148 8.36 -7.88 -11.66
N PHE A 149 7.37 -7.01 -11.77
CA PHE A 149 7.48 -5.62 -11.32
C PHE A 149 6.15 -5.16 -10.75
N THR A 150 6.20 -4.15 -9.89
CA THR A 150 5.02 -3.64 -9.20
C THR A 150 4.48 -2.41 -9.91
N VAL A 151 3.16 -2.42 -10.12
CA VAL A 151 2.41 -1.27 -10.63
C VAL A 151 1.46 -0.79 -9.54
N ILE A 152 1.46 0.51 -9.25
CA ILE A 152 0.51 1.17 -8.36
C ILE A 152 -0.23 2.23 -9.18
N GLU A 153 -1.53 2.04 -9.34
CA GLU A 153 -2.40 3.04 -9.95
C GLU A 153 -2.67 4.15 -8.92
N PRO A 154 -2.41 5.41 -9.26
CA PRO A 154 -2.64 6.52 -8.34
C PRO A 154 -4.13 6.72 -8.11
N VAL A 155 -4.54 6.68 -6.85
CA VAL A 155 -5.92 6.98 -6.43
C VAL A 155 -5.90 8.29 -5.66
N ASP A 156 -6.42 9.33 -6.31
CA ASP A 156 -6.49 10.68 -5.73
C ASP A 156 -7.73 10.85 -4.84
N ILE A 157 -7.49 11.08 -3.55
CA ILE A 157 -8.55 11.30 -2.56
C ILE A 157 -9.08 12.74 -2.55
N ASN A 158 -8.43 13.66 -3.26
CA ASN A 158 -8.80 15.08 -3.32
C ASN A 158 -10.02 15.36 -4.22
N THR A 159 -10.66 14.33 -4.75
CA THR A 159 -11.89 14.49 -5.54
C THR A 159 -13.08 14.88 -4.65
N PRO A 160 -13.99 15.76 -5.10
CA PRO A 160 -15.07 16.30 -4.26
C PRO A 160 -15.98 15.19 -3.69
N ALA A 161 -16.19 14.11 -4.45
CA ALA A 161 -16.97 12.96 -4.01
C ALA A 161 -16.30 12.17 -2.86
N LEU A 162 -14.97 12.24 -2.73
CA LEU A 162 -14.21 11.59 -1.66
C LEU A 162 -13.98 12.50 -0.46
N LEU A 163 -14.05 13.81 -0.65
CA LEU A 163 -13.96 14.82 0.43
C LEU A 163 -15.29 15.05 1.15
N ALA A 164 -16.42 14.64 0.54
CA ALA A 164 -17.72 14.80 1.17
C ALA A 164 -17.82 13.99 2.49
N PRO A 165 -18.38 14.59 3.56
CA PRO A 165 -18.61 13.89 4.81
C PRO A 165 -19.63 12.77 4.61
N GLN A 166 -19.48 11.72 5.40
CA GLN A 166 -20.46 10.63 5.43
C GLN A 166 -21.11 10.56 6.79
N ALA A 167 -22.42 10.31 6.79
CA ALA A 167 -23.17 10.04 7.99
C ALA A 167 -24.19 8.94 7.72
N GLY A 168 -24.57 8.23 8.76
CA GLY A 168 -25.66 7.29 8.71
C GLY A 168 -26.25 7.08 10.09
N ALA A 169 -27.51 6.66 10.12
CA ALA A 169 -28.21 6.29 11.34
C ALA A 169 -28.93 4.96 11.13
N ARG A 170 -28.92 4.13 12.17
CA ARG A 170 -29.62 2.86 12.25
C ARG A 170 -30.12 2.66 13.66
N GLU A 171 -31.29 2.06 13.75
CA GLU A 171 -31.88 1.67 15.02
C GLU A 171 -32.36 0.23 14.93
N LYS A 172 -32.46 -0.41 16.09
CA LYS A 172 -32.92 -1.78 16.19
C LYS A 172 -33.56 -2.04 17.54
N VAL A 173 -34.73 -2.67 17.49
CA VAL A 173 -35.37 -3.25 18.67
C VAL A 173 -34.64 -4.56 19.04
N ALA A 174 -34.03 -4.60 20.22
CA ALA A 174 -33.36 -5.77 20.75
C ALA A 174 -34.39 -6.81 21.21
N ARG A 175 -34.78 -7.72 20.32
CA ARG A 175 -35.67 -8.84 20.63
C ARG A 175 -34.88 -10.09 21.00
N SER A 176 -35.27 -10.72 22.10
CA SER A 176 -34.69 -11.99 22.58
C SER A 176 -35.82 -12.95 22.86
N TRP A 177 -35.91 -14.01 22.04
CA TRP A 177 -36.99 -15.00 22.01
C TRP A 177 -38.40 -14.39 22.07
N TYR A 178 -38.94 -14.12 23.27
CA TYR A 178 -40.31 -13.67 23.50
C TYR A 178 -40.45 -12.26 24.10
N TYR A 179 -39.35 -11.59 24.47
CA TYR A 179 -39.39 -10.28 25.12
C TYR A 179 -38.66 -9.20 24.30
N ASN A 180 -39.25 -8.01 24.24
CA ASN A 180 -38.59 -6.81 23.76
C ASN A 180 -37.69 -6.26 24.88
N ARG A 181 -36.38 -6.20 24.63
CA ARG A 181 -35.40 -5.73 25.60
C ARG A 181 -35.16 -4.22 25.53
N GLY A 182 -35.72 -3.53 24.55
CA GLY A 182 -35.55 -2.08 24.33
C GLY A 182 -35.04 -1.73 22.93
N LEU A 183 -35.03 -0.44 22.61
CA LEU A 183 -34.51 0.11 21.35
C LEU A 183 -33.04 0.49 21.53
N VAL A 184 -32.17 0.12 20.57
CA VAL A 184 -30.81 0.65 20.48
C VAL A 184 -30.72 1.48 19.22
N SER A 185 -30.26 2.72 19.34
CA SER A 185 -29.98 3.59 18.20
C SER A 185 -28.47 3.82 18.07
N LEU A 186 -28.02 3.95 16.83
CA LEU A 186 -26.65 4.21 16.45
C LEU A 186 -26.67 5.23 15.31
N SER A 187 -26.05 6.38 15.51
CA SER A 187 -25.66 7.26 14.42
C SER A 187 -24.15 7.39 14.39
N ALA A 188 -23.57 7.45 13.19
CA ALA A 188 -22.15 7.69 13.03
C ALA A 188 -21.88 8.61 11.84
N LYS A 189 -20.82 9.41 11.97
CA LYS A 189 -20.36 10.39 11.00
C LYS A 189 -18.83 10.35 10.93
N ILE A 190 -18.33 10.56 9.73
CA ILE A 190 -16.93 10.81 9.41
C ILE A 190 -16.83 12.08 8.56
N ASP A 191 -15.69 12.75 8.64
CA ASP A 191 -15.40 14.00 7.95
C ASP A 191 -15.27 13.83 6.43
N ARG A 192 -14.77 12.68 5.97
CA ARG A 192 -14.58 12.38 4.55
C ARG A 192 -14.65 10.88 4.24
N LYS A 193 -14.72 10.55 2.95
CA LYS A 193 -14.73 9.18 2.41
C LYS A 193 -13.34 8.66 2.05
N GLY A 194 -12.44 9.53 1.60
CA GLY A 194 -11.08 9.19 1.16
C GLY A 194 -10.02 9.40 2.24
N TYR A 195 -9.14 8.41 2.43
CA TYR A 195 -8.01 8.47 3.36
C TYR A 195 -6.77 7.82 2.74
N THR A 196 -5.58 8.10 3.28
CA THR A 196 -4.35 7.38 2.93
C THR A 196 -3.89 6.46 4.08
N PRO A 197 -3.13 5.39 3.77
CA PRO A 197 -2.52 4.55 4.81
C PRO A 197 -1.69 5.39 5.80
N GLY A 198 -1.81 5.08 7.09
CA GLY A 198 -1.13 5.82 8.16
C GLY A 198 -1.96 6.94 8.80
N GLU A 199 -2.98 7.47 8.12
CA GLU A 199 -3.88 8.49 8.66
C GLU A 199 -4.79 7.95 9.78
N VAL A 200 -5.38 8.88 10.54
CA VAL A 200 -6.35 8.60 11.60
C VAL A 200 -7.73 9.04 11.14
N ILE A 201 -8.70 8.14 11.20
CA ILE A 201 -10.11 8.45 10.94
C ILE A 201 -10.75 8.94 12.25
N PRO A 202 -11.26 10.19 12.32
CA PRO A 202 -12.03 10.66 13.46
C PRO A 202 -13.46 10.15 13.37
N VAL A 203 -13.81 9.16 14.20
CA VAL A 203 -15.16 8.57 14.21
C VAL A 203 -16.06 9.33 15.19
N PHE A 204 -17.04 10.05 14.66
CA PHE A 204 -18.10 10.67 15.46
C PHE A 204 -19.28 9.70 15.53
N ALA A 205 -19.70 9.31 16.72
CA ALA A 205 -20.82 8.39 16.86
C ALA A 205 -21.66 8.72 18.08
N GLU A 206 -22.95 8.47 17.96
CA GLU A 206 -23.92 8.58 19.04
C GLU A 206 -24.61 7.24 19.18
N ILE A 207 -24.55 6.68 20.39
CA ILE A 207 -25.16 5.40 20.72
C ILE A 207 -26.12 5.64 21.87
N ASP A 208 -27.40 5.37 21.64
CA ASP A 208 -28.43 5.38 22.67
C ASP A 208 -28.81 3.94 23.03
N ASN A 209 -28.55 3.57 24.28
CA ASN A 209 -28.88 2.26 24.80
C ASN A 209 -30.21 2.30 25.56
N GLY A 210 -31.32 2.21 24.84
CA GLY A 210 -32.63 1.95 25.44
C GLY A 210 -32.85 0.51 25.89
N CYS A 211 -31.82 -0.36 25.87
CA CYS A 211 -31.96 -1.74 26.34
C CYS A 211 -31.80 -1.88 27.86
N THR A 212 -32.35 -2.99 28.37
CA THR A 212 -32.19 -3.45 29.77
C THR A 212 -30.79 -3.99 30.12
N ARG A 213 -29.88 -4.14 29.15
CA ARG A 213 -28.53 -4.70 29.34
C ARG A 213 -27.47 -3.75 28.82
N PRO A 214 -26.23 -3.81 29.36
CA PRO A 214 -25.13 -3.04 28.82
C PRO A 214 -24.79 -3.50 27.39
N VAL A 215 -24.49 -2.55 26.51
CA VAL A 215 -24.09 -2.80 25.11
C VAL A 215 -22.66 -2.32 24.88
N LEU A 216 -21.94 -2.97 23.96
CA LEU A 216 -20.54 -2.65 23.69
C LEU A 216 -20.38 -2.06 22.27
N PRO A 217 -20.10 -0.76 22.13
CA PRO A 217 -19.84 -0.14 20.84
C PRO A 217 -18.43 -0.45 20.33
N ARG A 218 -18.31 -0.74 19.04
CA ARG A 218 -17.05 -1.03 18.34
C ARG A 218 -17.05 -0.35 16.96
N ALA A 219 -15.89 0.12 16.53
CA ALA A 219 -15.67 0.58 15.16
C ALA A 219 -14.51 -0.19 14.53
N ALA A 220 -14.65 -0.57 13.27
CA ALA A 220 -13.62 -1.31 12.56
C ALA A 220 -13.54 -0.93 11.09
N VAL A 221 -12.32 -0.77 10.58
CA VAL A 221 -12.07 -0.71 9.14
C VAL A 221 -12.03 -2.14 8.61
N VAL A 222 -12.91 -2.45 7.66
CA VAL A 222 -13.00 -3.78 7.04
C VAL A 222 -12.64 -3.68 5.57
N GLN A 223 -11.64 -4.46 5.16
CA GLN A 223 -11.33 -4.67 3.76
C GLN A 223 -12.26 -5.75 3.20
N THR A 224 -12.91 -5.44 2.08
CA THR A 224 -13.76 -6.38 1.33
C THR A 224 -13.12 -6.64 -0.03
N GLN A 225 -12.63 -7.85 -0.23
CA GLN A 225 -12.09 -8.35 -1.48
C GLN A 225 -13.20 -9.11 -2.22
N THR A 226 -13.56 -8.64 -3.40
CA THR A 226 -14.62 -9.22 -4.23
C THR A 226 -14.00 -9.79 -5.50
N PHE A 227 -14.15 -11.10 -5.70
CA PHE A 227 -13.65 -11.85 -6.85
C PHE A 227 -14.84 -12.24 -7.72
N MET A 228 -14.77 -11.98 -9.02
CA MET A 228 -15.85 -12.25 -9.97
C MET A 228 -15.36 -13.11 -11.12
N ALA A 229 -16.06 -14.21 -11.39
CA ALA A 229 -15.73 -15.15 -12.45
C ALA A 229 -16.99 -15.85 -12.94
N ARG A 230 -17.19 -15.87 -14.28
CA ARG A 230 -18.33 -16.57 -14.92
C ARG A 230 -19.69 -16.24 -14.29
N GLY A 231 -19.92 -14.98 -13.94
CA GLY A 231 -21.16 -14.50 -13.29
C GLY A 231 -21.30 -14.84 -11.80
N ALA A 232 -20.39 -15.64 -11.22
CA ALA A 232 -20.34 -15.90 -9.79
C ALA A 232 -19.42 -14.90 -9.08
N GLN A 233 -19.74 -14.59 -7.83
CA GLN A 233 -18.97 -13.69 -6.99
C GLN A 233 -18.58 -14.38 -5.68
N LYS A 234 -17.30 -14.28 -5.31
CA LYS A 234 -16.80 -14.67 -3.99
C LYS A 234 -16.30 -13.44 -3.26
N GLN A 235 -16.74 -13.25 -2.02
CA GLN A 235 -16.24 -12.18 -1.16
C GLN A 235 -15.41 -12.74 -0.01
N LYS A 236 -14.30 -12.07 0.28
CA LYS A 236 -13.53 -12.25 1.51
C LYS A 236 -13.50 -10.91 2.24
N ARG A 237 -13.86 -10.93 3.52
CA ARG A 237 -13.80 -9.75 4.40
C ARG A 237 -12.74 -9.97 5.46
N SER A 238 -11.96 -8.95 5.75
CA SER A 238 -10.95 -8.96 6.82
C SER A 238 -10.98 -7.64 7.58
N VAL A 239 -10.97 -7.73 8.89
CA VAL A 239 -10.80 -6.56 9.76
C VAL A 239 -9.35 -6.12 9.67
N VAL A 240 -9.14 -4.85 9.33
CA VAL A 240 -7.83 -4.23 9.14
C VAL A 240 -7.42 -3.46 10.38
N ALA A 241 -8.36 -2.72 10.96
CA ALA A 241 -8.18 -1.97 12.19
C ALA A 241 -9.49 -2.01 12.98
N SER A 242 -9.41 -1.96 14.30
CA SER A 242 -10.59 -1.90 15.16
C SER A 242 -10.30 -1.15 16.45
N VAL A 243 -11.30 -0.42 16.92
CA VAL A 243 -11.36 0.23 18.23
C VAL A 243 -12.64 -0.20 18.93
N ALA A 244 -12.54 -0.50 20.22
CA ALA A 244 -13.69 -0.74 21.08
C ALA A 244 -13.86 0.47 22.01
N GLY A 245 -15.11 0.85 22.27
CA GLY A 245 -15.42 1.82 23.33
C GLY A 245 -15.77 1.11 24.63
N GLU A 246 -16.06 1.90 25.64
CA GLU A 246 -16.52 1.39 26.94
C GLU A 246 -17.97 0.86 26.87
N PRO A 247 -18.32 -0.12 27.72
CA PRO A 247 -19.70 -0.60 27.82
C PRO A 247 -20.67 0.52 28.19
N VAL A 248 -21.76 0.64 27.43
CA VAL A 248 -22.83 1.62 27.66
C VAL A 248 -23.91 0.96 28.51
N GLY A 249 -24.12 1.46 29.72
CA GLY A 249 -25.14 0.94 30.64
C GLY A 249 -26.57 1.06 30.11
N PRO A 250 -27.53 0.35 30.71
CA PRO A 250 -28.96 0.44 30.37
C PRO A 250 -29.51 1.87 30.50
N GLY A 251 -30.32 2.30 29.55
CA GLY A 251 -30.95 3.63 29.52
C GLY A 251 -29.97 4.80 29.37
N ARG A 252 -28.71 4.54 29.00
CA ARG A 252 -27.68 5.56 28.85
C ARG A 252 -27.35 5.83 27.39
N ARG A 253 -26.94 7.05 27.12
CA ARG A 253 -26.40 7.50 25.84
C ARG A 253 -24.91 7.79 25.98
N VAL A 254 -24.14 7.46 24.95
CA VAL A 254 -22.72 7.83 24.83
C VAL A 254 -22.46 8.54 23.52
N LEU A 255 -21.53 9.49 23.55
CA LEU A 255 -21.08 10.25 22.40
C LEU A 255 -19.59 10.01 22.20
N TRP A 256 -19.22 9.56 21.01
CA TRP A 256 -17.84 9.55 20.53
C TRP A 256 -17.59 10.86 19.80
N GLN A 257 -16.72 11.70 20.36
CA GLN A 257 -16.35 13.00 19.81
C GLN A 257 -15.04 12.90 19.03
N GLY A 258 -15.04 12.13 17.94
CA GLY A 258 -13.84 11.94 17.11
C GLY A 258 -12.92 10.84 17.64
N GLN A 259 -13.48 9.68 17.96
CA GLN A 259 -12.70 8.53 18.40
C GLN A 259 -11.68 8.14 17.31
N ALA A 260 -10.40 8.16 17.67
CA ALA A 260 -9.31 7.97 16.73
C ALA A 260 -9.18 6.51 16.27
N LEU A 261 -9.29 6.27 14.97
CA LEU A 261 -9.05 4.96 14.36
C LEU A 261 -7.96 5.05 13.31
N ARG A 262 -6.74 4.59 13.66
CA ARG A 262 -5.57 4.63 12.77
C ARG A 262 -5.64 3.57 11.67
N ILE A 263 -5.36 3.97 10.44
CA ILE A 263 -5.26 3.09 9.29
C ILE A 263 -3.84 2.50 9.24
N PRO A 264 -3.66 1.17 9.35
CA PRO A 264 -2.35 0.54 9.21
C PRO A 264 -1.84 0.62 7.75
N PRO A 265 -0.57 0.31 7.48
CA PRO A 265 -0.04 0.27 6.12
C PRO A 265 -0.74 -0.84 5.30
N VAL A 266 -1.74 -0.45 4.52
CA VAL A 266 -2.50 -1.33 3.62
C VAL A 266 -2.46 -0.84 2.19
N GLY A 267 -2.67 -1.75 1.23
CA GLY A 267 -2.74 -1.40 -0.18
C GLY A 267 -3.94 -0.51 -0.52
N PRO A 268 -3.86 0.27 -1.59
CA PRO A 268 -4.95 1.17 -1.98
C PRO A 268 -6.18 0.39 -2.48
N SER A 269 -7.30 1.11 -2.59
CA SER A 269 -8.54 0.58 -3.15
C SER A 269 -8.38 0.23 -4.64
N ILE A 270 -8.95 -0.89 -5.06
CA ILE A 270 -9.01 -1.32 -6.46
C ILE A 270 -10.45 -1.23 -6.92
N LEU A 271 -10.79 -0.12 -7.57
CA LEU A 271 -12.14 0.19 -8.01
C LEU A 271 -12.38 -0.21 -9.48
N HIS A 272 -11.36 -0.10 -10.32
CA HIS A 272 -11.48 -0.23 -11.78
C HIS A 272 -10.92 -1.57 -12.31
N CYS A 273 -11.50 -2.70 -11.91
CA CYS A 273 -11.14 -4.00 -12.49
C CYS A 273 -12.34 -4.96 -12.57
N ARG A 274 -12.54 -5.59 -13.73
CA ARG A 274 -13.72 -6.42 -14.02
C ARG A 274 -13.81 -7.73 -13.22
N VAL A 275 -12.69 -8.24 -12.73
CA VAL A 275 -12.62 -9.55 -12.07
C VAL A 275 -12.31 -9.46 -10.58
N LEU A 276 -11.82 -8.30 -10.13
CA LEU A 276 -11.34 -8.11 -8.77
C LEU A 276 -11.66 -6.69 -8.31
N HIS A 277 -12.37 -6.56 -7.20
CA HIS A 277 -12.51 -5.29 -6.50
C HIS A 277 -11.97 -5.40 -5.07
N VAL A 278 -11.25 -4.38 -4.64
CA VAL A 278 -10.78 -4.24 -3.26
C VAL A 278 -11.32 -2.92 -2.74
N GLY A 279 -12.29 -2.99 -1.82
CA GLY A 279 -12.90 -1.83 -1.20
C GLY A 279 -12.73 -1.87 0.32
N TYR A 280 -12.90 -0.72 0.95
CA TYR A 280 -12.84 -0.57 2.41
C TYR A 280 -14.16 0.01 2.90
N SER A 281 -14.54 -0.34 4.13
CA SER A 281 -15.66 0.30 4.81
C SER A 281 -15.39 0.45 6.29
N LEU A 282 -15.86 1.54 6.88
CA LEU A 282 -15.93 1.72 8.32
C LEU A 282 -17.23 1.07 8.80
N LYS A 283 -17.09 0.03 9.61
CA LYS A 283 -18.20 -0.64 10.27
C LYS A 283 -18.26 -0.19 11.71
N VAL A 284 -19.30 0.55 12.06
CA VAL A 284 -19.63 0.89 13.45
C VAL A 284 -20.71 -0.06 13.89
N CYS A 285 -20.44 -0.86 14.92
CA CYS A 285 -21.38 -1.83 15.44
C CYS A 285 -21.56 -1.71 16.96
N VAL A 286 -22.74 -2.10 17.42
CA VAL A 286 -23.09 -2.21 18.83
C VAL A 286 -23.40 -3.67 19.11
N ASP A 287 -22.56 -4.29 19.94
CA ASP A 287 -22.74 -5.66 20.40
C ASP A 287 -23.80 -5.68 21.51
N ILE A 288 -24.94 -6.31 21.22
CA ILE A 288 -26.10 -6.39 22.13
C ILE A 288 -26.19 -7.83 22.64
N PRO A 289 -25.98 -8.08 23.96
CA PRO A 289 -26.02 -9.43 24.51
C PRO A 289 -27.34 -10.16 24.25
N GLY A 290 -27.26 -11.36 23.67
CA GLY A 290 -28.42 -12.21 23.40
C GLY A 290 -29.23 -11.85 22.15
N THR A 291 -28.75 -10.91 21.32
CA THR A 291 -29.36 -10.58 20.01
C THR A 291 -28.28 -10.38 18.94
N SER A 292 -28.66 -10.23 17.67
CA SER A 292 -27.68 -9.85 16.63
C SER A 292 -27.15 -8.43 16.82
N LYS A 293 -25.95 -8.15 16.29
CA LYS A 293 -25.31 -6.83 16.39
C LYS A 293 -26.11 -5.78 15.61
N LEU A 294 -26.18 -4.55 16.11
CA LEU A 294 -26.58 -3.39 15.31
C LEU A 294 -25.36 -2.93 14.51
N LEU A 295 -25.47 -2.80 13.20
CA LEU A 295 -24.35 -2.50 12.31
C LEU A 295 -24.70 -1.35 11.37
N LEU A 296 -23.85 -0.33 11.36
CA LEU A 296 -23.83 0.75 10.39
C LEU A 296 -22.53 0.66 9.58
N GLU A 297 -22.65 0.73 8.25
CA GLU A 297 -21.51 0.63 7.33
C GLU A 297 -21.39 1.93 6.53
N LEU A 298 -20.23 2.58 6.63
CA LEU A 298 -19.87 3.79 5.90
C LEU A 298 -18.76 3.44 4.88
N PRO A 299 -18.97 3.62 3.57
CA PRO A 299 -17.99 3.20 2.55
C PRO A 299 -16.74 4.09 2.56
N LEU A 300 -15.55 3.49 2.51
CA LEU A 300 -14.27 4.19 2.49
C LEU A 300 -13.51 3.97 1.17
N VAL A 301 -12.63 4.90 0.83
CA VAL A 301 -11.64 4.74 -0.23
C VAL A 301 -10.25 4.99 0.36
N ILE A 302 -9.36 4.02 0.21
CA ILE A 302 -7.95 4.19 0.58
C ILE A 302 -7.19 4.57 -0.69
N GLY A 303 -6.67 5.78 -0.73
CA GLY A 303 -5.90 6.31 -1.85
C GLY A 303 -4.40 6.23 -1.66
N THR A 304 -3.67 6.72 -2.66
CA THR A 304 -2.20 6.79 -2.66
C THR A 304 -1.69 8.22 -2.64
N VAL A 305 -2.50 9.18 -3.09
CA VAL A 305 -2.17 10.61 -3.05
C VAL A 305 -2.76 11.18 -1.78
N PRO A 306 -1.97 11.75 -0.86
CA PRO A 306 -2.48 12.32 0.38
C PRO A 306 -3.33 13.56 0.13
N LEU A 307 -4.09 13.96 1.14
CA LEU A 307 -4.87 15.19 1.08
C LEU A 307 -3.90 16.38 1.01
N HIS A 308 -4.09 17.26 0.04
CA HIS A 308 -3.38 18.52 0.05
C HIS A 308 -3.96 19.39 1.18
N PRO A 309 -3.16 19.88 2.13
CA PRO A 309 -3.62 20.92 3.03
C PRO A 309 -4.05 22.10 2.15
N PHE A 310 -5.31 22.49 2.24
CA PHE A 310 -5.85 23.64 1.54
C PHE A 310 -4.95 24.85 1.83
N GLY A 311 -4.12 25.24 0.86
CA GLY A 311 -3.10 26.28 1.05
C GLY A 311 -2.04 26.41 -0.04
N SER A 312 -1.80 25.40 -0.89
CA SER A 312 -0.87 25.54 -2.02
C SER A 312 -1.59 25.61 -3.35
N ARG A 313 -2.31 26.71 -3.57
CA ARG A 313 -2.65 27.16 -4.93
C ARG A 313 -1.40 27.79 -5.54
N SER A 314 -0.53 26.97 -6.13
CA SER A 314 0.39 27.37 -7.21
C SER A 314 1.00 26.09 -7.83
N SER A 315 0.84 25.98 -9.16
CA SER A 315 1.67 25.28 -10.17
C SER A 315 2.96 24.59 -9.68
N SER A 316 3.40 23.42 -10.17
CA SER A 316 3.66 23.10 -11.58
C SER A 316 4.17 21.65 -11.72
N VAL A 317 4.11 21.15 -12.95
CA VAL A 317 4.82 19.97 -13.47
C VAL A 317 6.28 19.91 -12.99
N GLY A 318 6.68 18.75 -12.47
CA GLY A 318 8.07 18.30 -12.37
C GLY A 318 8.84 18.73 -11.12
N SER A 319 9.26 17.77 -10.30
CA SER A 319 10.68 17.48 -10.01
C SER A 319 10.82 16.39 -8.95
N HIS A 320 11.84 15.55 -9.16
CA HIS A 320 12.32 14.53 -8.23
C HIS A 320 12.96 15.14 -6.97
N ALA A 321 13.05 14.30 -5.93
CA ALA A 321 13.78 14.48 -4.66
C ALA A 321 13.12 15.49 -3.69
N SER A 322 13.00 15.24 -2.38
CA SER A 322 13.71 14.33 -1.48
C SER A 322 12.84 14.12 -0.24
N PHE A 323 12.50 12.86 0.04
CA PHE A 323 12.15 12.44 1.40
C PHE A 323 13.46 12.22 2.14
N LEU A 324 13.77 13.04 3.13
CA LEU A 324 14.46 12.62 4.36
C LEU A 324 14.62 13.82 5.31
N LEU A 325 14.42 13.51 6.59
CA LEU A 325 14.72 14.28 7.81
C LEU A 325 13.65 15.27 8.27
N ASP A 326 12.87 14.84 9.28
CA ASP A 326 12.97 15.53 10.57
C ASP A 326 12.56 14.59 11.73
N TRP A 327 13.57 14.04 12.40
CA TRP A 327 13.47 13.61 13.80
C TRP A 327 14.84 13.82 14.45
N GLY A 328 14.94 14.88 15.24
CA GLY A 328 15.76 14.87 16.44
C GLY A 328 16.87 15.91 16.54
N LEU A 329 16.77 16.66 17.65
CA LEU A 329 17.82 17.34 18.42
C LEU A 329 18.19 18.76 17.98
N ALA A 330 17.47 19.71 18.59
CA ALA A 330 18.00 21.02 18.92
C ALA A 330 19.12 20.88 19.96
N ALA A 331 20.36 21.12 19.52
CA ALA A 331 21.44 21.59 20.37
C ALA A 331 22.20 22.64 19.54
N LEU A 332 22.04 23.90 19.95
CA LEU A 332 22.74 25.06 19.39
C LEU A 332 24.25 24.94 19.60
N PRO A 333 25.04 25.52 18.69
CA PRO A 333 26.09 26.39 19.17
C PRO A 333 26.02 27.78 18.52
N GLU A 334 26.26 28.79 19.37
CA GLU A 334 26.35 30.21 19.03
C GLU A 334 27.48 30.50 18.03
N ARG A 335 27.21 31.45 17.14
CA ARG A 335 28.19 32.15 16.28
C ARG A 335 28.89 33.25 17.07
N PRO A 336 30.18 33.54 16.83
CA PRO A 336 30.75 34.81 17.24
C PRO A 336 30.68 35.83 16.09
N GLU A 337 30.29 37.07 16.41
CA GLU A 337 30.41 38.25 15.56
C GLU A 337 31.81 38.86 15.69
N GLY A 338 32.45 39.18 14.56
CA GLY A 338 33.42 40.29 14.44
C GLY A 338 32.68 41.51 13.89
N GLU A 339 33.11 42.76 14.03
CA GLU A 339 34.43 43.35 14.20
C GLU A 339 34.29 44.74 14.85
N SER A 340 35.33 45.25 15.51
CA SER A 340 35.95 46.54 15.13
C SER A 340 37.13 46.87 16.05
N ARG A 341 38.27 47.19 15.43
CA ARG A 341 39.42 47.87 16.07
C ARG A 341 39.13 49.38 16.14
N PRO A 342 39.80 50.13 17.02
CA PRO A 342 41.06 50.75 16.58
C PRO A 342 42.21 50.66 17.60
N VAL A 343 43.36 51.11 17.09
CA VAL A 343 44.74 50.89 17.51
C VAL A 343 45.21 52.02 18.45
N LYS A 344 45.99 51.70 19.50
CA LYS A 344 47.40 52.15 19.69
C LYS A 344 47.91 51.96 21.14
N LYS A 345 49.03 51.24 21.18
CA LYS A 345 50.29 51.48 21.93
C LYS A 345 50.36 51.24 23.45
N ALA A 346 51.15 50.20 23.73
CA ALA A 346 52.47 50.25 24.40
C ALA A 346 52.55 49.82 25.88
N ALA A 347 53.48 48.87 26.09
CA ALA A 347 54.27 48.57 27.29
C ALA A 347 53.48 48.20 28.57
N GLY A 348 53.87 47.25 29.39
CA GLY A 348 55.01 46.35 29.44
C GLY A 348 54.82 45.44 30.65
N HIS A 349 55.59 44.35 30.68
CA HIS A 349 55.95 43.49 31.81
C HIS A 349 55.29 43.72 33.19
N THR A 350 54.79 42.64 33.83
CA THR A 350 55.52 41.87 34.87
C THR A 350 54.59 40.92 35.67
N GLN A 351 55.09 39.69 35.88
CA GLN A 351 54.90 38.66 36.93
C GLN A 351 53.77 38.84 37.98
N VAL A 352 52.87 37.87 38.25
CA VAL A 352 53.04 36.54 38.94
C VAL A 352 53.45 36.72 40.41
N PRO A 353 53.00 35.88 41.39
CA PRO A 353 51.69 35.28 41.70
C PRO A 353 51.38 35.38 43.24
N SER A 354 50.32 34.73 43.75
CA SER A 354 50.40 33.84 44.94
C SER A 354 49.02 33.45 45.50
N LEU A 355 48.78 32.13 45.47
CA LEU A 355 47.93 31.32 46.35
C LEU A 355 48.22 31.55 47.85
N PRO A 356 47.62 30.81 48.80
CA PRO A 356 46.23 30.39 49.01
C PRO A 356 45.82 30.62 50.49
N GLN A 357 44.60 30.26 50.91
CA GLN A 357 44.34 29.37 52.06
C GLN A 357 42.85 29.32 52.45
N SER A 358 42.46 28.10 52.81
CA SER A 358 41.19 27.51 53.24
C SER A 358 40.81 27.92 54.69
N PRO A 359 39.86 27.25 55.39
CA PRO A 359 38.45 26.94 55.13
C PRO A 359 37.56 27.27 56.38
N CYS A 360 36.42 26.58 56.56
CA CYS A 360 35.51 26.54 57.74
C CYS A 360 34.44 27.66 57.80
N ALA A 361 33.20 27.44 58.24
CA ALA A 361 32.44 26.27 58.65
C ALA A 361 30.94 26.67 58.66
N HIS A 362 30.07 25.65 58.65
CA HIS A 362 28.67 25.57 59.14
C HIS A 362 27.98 26.84 59.66
N THR A 363 26.70 27.02 59.31
CA THR A 363 25.57 26.93 60.25
C THR A 363 24.23 26.96 59.51
N GLN A 364 23.38 25.98 59.82
CA GLN A 364 21.95 25.93 59.50
C GLN A 364 21.20 27.03 60.28
N ARG A 365 20.19 27.64 59.65
CA ARG A 365 18.95 27.99 60.38
C ARG A 365 17.77 28.07 59.43
N SER A 366 16.81 27.19 59.70
CA SER A 366 15.40 27.28 59.36
C SER A 366 14.75 28.50 60.02
N GLN A 367 13.84 29.16 59.32
CA GLN A 367 12.40 29.08 59.56
C GLN A 367 11.64 29.51 58.31
#